data_AF-A5PDQ0-F1
#
_entry.id   AF-A5PDQ0-F1
#
_cell.length_a   1.000
_cell.length_b   1.000
_cell.length_c   1.000
_cell.angle_alpha   90.00
_cell.angle_beta   90.00
_cell.angle_gamma   90.00
#
_symmetry.space_group_name_H-M   'P 1'
#
loop_
_entity.id
_entity.type
_entity.pdbx_description
1 polymer ?
#
loop_
_entity_poly.entity_id
_entity_poly.type
_entity_poly.pdbx_seq_one_letter_code
_entity_poly.pdbx_strand_id
1 'polypeptide(L)'
;MAGQQRPWDIGILHDGHEDGFALSVLSLLWAKQSHCIGDNEPYDMDETDYTVPRHAYPLKLPYIEIEVRQDRISNSAGIDEMADLLGDTLKAAIQGEPYSSQ
;
A
#
# COMPACT_ATOMS: atom_id res chain seq x y z
N MET A 1 22.23 -13.84 -8.27
CA MET A 1 21.84 -12.59 -8.93
C MET A 1 21.62 -11.58 -7.82
N ALA A 2 22.56 -10.64 -7.62
CA ALA A 2 22.44 -9.65 -6.56
C ALA A 2 21.27 -8.73 -6.91
N GLY A 3 20.11 -8.94 -6.29
CA GLY A 3 18.92 -8.12 -6.48
C GLY A 3 19.24 -6.68 -6.14
N GLN A 4 18.79 -5.76 -6.99
CA GLN A 4 18.93 -4.33 -6.76
C GLN A 4 18.29 -3.98 -5.41
N GLN A 5 19.01 -3.23 -4.57
CA GLN A 5 18.52 -2.83 -3.27
C GLN A 5 17.32 -1.90 -3.46
N ARG A 6 16.12 -2.40 -3.20
CA ARG A 6 14.87 -1.64 -3.26
C ARG A 6 14.75 -0.79 -2.00
N PRO A 7 14.78 0.56 -2.09
CA PRO A 7 14.83 1.42 -0.93
C PRO A 7 13.52 1.42 -0.14
N TRP A 8 12.40 1.12 -0.78
CA TRP A 8 11.07 1.17 -0.17
C TRP A 8 10.88 0.07 0.87
N ASP A 9 10.43 0.47 2.06
CA ASP A 9 10.05 -0.44 3.13
C ASP A 9 8.63 -0.98 2.91
N ILE A 10 7.75 -0.13 2.33
CA ILE A 10 6.35 -0.43 2.01
C ILE A 10 6.04 0.14 0.61
N GLY A 11 5.39 -0.63 -0.25
CA GLY A 11 4.81 -0.19 -1.52
C GLY A 11 3.29 -0.17 -1.45
N ILE A 12 2.67 0.89 -1.96
CA ILE A 12 1.22 0.99 -2.16
C ILE A 12 0.95 0.90 -3.66
N LEU A 13 0.25 -0.15 -4.07
CA LEU A 13 -0.04 -0.45 -5.47
C LEU A 13 -1.49 -0.13 -5.81
N HIS A 14 -1.67 0.54 -6.95
CA HIS A 14 -2.97 0.94 -7.47
C HIS A 14 -2.90 1.33 -8.96
N ASP A 15 -4.05 1.34 -9.66
CA ASP A 15 -4.11 1.52 -11.13
C ASP A 15 -5.21 2.49 -11.61
N GLY A 16 -5.82 3.28 -10.72
CA GLY A 16 -6.86 4.27 -11.05
C GLY A 16 -8.31 3.79 -10.91
N HIS A 17 -8.57 2.50 -10.66
CA HIS A 17 -9.93 1.95 -10.60
C HIS A 17 -10.52 1.83 -9.19
N GLU A 18 -11.26 2.83 -8.70
CA GLU A 18 -11.76 2.84 -7.29
C GLU A 18 -10.61 2.84 -6.26
N ASP A 19 -9.47 3.44 -6.63
CA ASP A 19 -8.22 3.46 -5.86
C ASP A 19 -8.11 4.61 -4.84
N GLY A 20 -9.17 5.41 -4.66
CA GLY A 20 -9.17 6.51 -3.71
C GLY A 20 -8.81 6.07 -2.28
N PHE A 21 -9.13 4.82 -1.90
CA PHE A 21 -8.70 4.25 -0.63
C PHE A 21 -7.18 4.02 -0.57
N ALA A 22 -6.58 3.46 -1.62
CA ALA A 22 -5.14 3.28 -1.74
C ALA A 22 -4.40 4.63 -1.68
N LEU A 23 -4.88 5.64 -2.41
CA LEU A 23 -4.33 6.99 -2.42
C LEU A 23 -4.40 7.68 -1.05
N SER A 24 -5.51 7.52 -0.32
CA SER A 24 -5.62 7.99 1.07
C SER A 24 -4.57 7.34 1.98
N VAL A 25 -4.36 6.02 1.87
CA VAL A 25 -3.36 5.31 2.66
C VAL A 25 -1.95 5.77 2.32
N LEU A 26 -1.61 5.88 1.03
CA LEU A 26 -0.31 6.37 0.55
C LEU A 26 0.01 7.75 1.12
N SER A 27 -0.94 8.68 1.04
CA SER A 27 -0.80 10.05 1.58
C SER A 27 -0.53 10.05 3.09
N LEU A 28 -1.28 9.24 3.85
CA LEU A 28 -1.11 9.13 5.29
C LEU A 28 0.24 8.49 5.69
N LEU A 29 0.72 7.50 4.94
CA LEU A 29 2.03 6.90 5.16
C LEU A 29 3.17 7.90 4.88
N TRP A 30 3.09 8.67 3.78
CA TRP A 30 4.06 9.73 3.49
C TRP A 30 4.10 10.80 4.59
N ALA A 31 2.94 11.19 5.13
CA ALA A 31 2.88 12.20 6.19
C ALA A 31 3.63 11.80 7.48
N LYS A 32 3.74 10.50 7.78
CA LYS A 32 4.44 9.98 8.96
C LYS A 32 5.96 10.09 8.85
N GLN A 33 6.52 10.10 7.64
CA GLN A 33 7.96 10.24 7.36
C GLN A 33 8.88 9.23 8.09
N SER A 34 8.34 8.08 8.53
CA SER A 34 9.07 7.06 9.30
C SER A 34 9.65 5.94 8.44
N HIS A 35 9.15 5.76 7.22
CA HIS A 35 9.55 4.72 6.27
C HIS A 35 9.69 5.29 4.86
N CYS A 36 10.50 4.62 4.04
CA CYS A 36 10.50 4.89 2.60
C CYS A 36 9.27 4.21 1.98
N ILE A 37 8.31 5.00 1.50
CA ILE A 37 7.05 4.50 0.93
C ILE A 37 7.09 4.64 -0.59
N GLY A 38 6.83 3.54 -1.29
CA GLY A 38 6.72 3.48 -2.74
C GLY A 38 5.27 3.70 -3.20
N ASP A 39 5.11 4.51 -4.24
CA ASP A 39 3.89 4.63 -5.03
C ASP A 39 4.11 3.77 -6.28
N ASN A 40 3.40 2.64 -6.39
CA ASN A 40 3.64 1.64 -7.43
C ASN A 40 5.12 1.22 -7.55
N GLU A 41 5.78 1.10 -6.39
CA GLU A 41 7.17 0.66 -6.28
C GLU A 41 7.28 -0.38 -5.16
N PRO A 42 8.03 -1.48 -5.35
CA PRO A 42 8.95 -1.75 -6.46
C PRO A 42 8.30 -2.40 -7.69
N TYR A 43 6.98 -2.44 -7.73
CA TYR A 43 6.17 -3.01 -8.80
C TYR A 43 5.00 -2.08 -9.08
N ASP A 44 4.71 -1.88 -10.36
CA ASP A 44 3.47 -1.27 -10.79
C ASP A 44 2.33 -2.29 -10.67
N MET A 45 1.14 -1.80 -10.34
CA MET A 45 -0.07 -2.57 -10.57
C MET A 45 -0.38 -2.60 -12.08
N ASP A 46 -0.40 -3.79 -12.68
CA ASP A 46 -0.49 -3.95 -14.13
C ASP A 46 -1.34 -5.16 -14.59
N GLU A 47 -1.26 -5.49 -15.88
CA GLU A 47 -2.04 -6.60 -16.47
C GLU A 47 -1.67 -7.99 -15.92
N THR A 48 -0.59 -8.10 -15.16
CA THR A 48 -0.17 -9.34 -14.50
C THR A 48 -0.88 -9.58 -13.17
N ASP A 49 -1.54 -8.56 -12.62
CA ASP A 49 -2.33 -8.66 -11.40
C ASP A 49 -3.64 -9.42 -11.62
N TYR A 50 -3.97 -10.29 -10.66
CA TYR A 50 -5.16 -11.12 -10.75
C TYR A 50 -6.19 -10.80 -9.67
N THR A 51 -5.76 -10.62 -8.43
CA THR A 51 -6.67 -10.60 -7.27
C THR A 51 -7.61 -9.39 -7.32
N VAL A 52 -7.08 -8.19 -7.44
CA VAL A 52 -7.90 -6.97 -7.45
C VAL A 52 -8.77 -6.90 -8.72
N PRO A 53 -8.25 -7.08 -9.96
CA PRO A 53 -9.11 -7.04 -11.14
C PRO A 53 -10.25 -8.05 -11.12
N ARG A 54 -9.99 -9.25 -10.57
CA ARG A 54 -10.99 -10.32 -10.50
C ARG A 54 -12.04 -10.10 -9.42
N HIS A 55 -11.68 -9.49 -8.29
CA HIS A 55 -12.52 -9.47 -7.08
C HIS A 55 -13.05 -8.09 -6.69
N ALA A 56 -12.35 -7.00 -7.03
CA ALA A 56 -12.76 -5.64 -6.68
C ALA A 56 -13.47 -4.92 -7.84
N TYR A 57 -12.91 -4.93 -9.05
CA TYR A 57 -13.40 -4.09 -10.16
C TYR A 57 -14.84 -4.37 -10.57
N PRO A 58 -15.29 -5.65 -10.76
CA PRO A 58 -16.66 -5.92 -11.18
C PRO A 58 -17.70 -5.47 -10.14
N LEU A 59 -17.29 -5.35 -8.89
CA LEU A 59 -18.12 -4.96 -7.76
C LEU A 59 -17.94 -3.47 -7.39
N LYS A 60 -17.05 -2.74 -8.08
CA LYS A 60 -16.66 -1.36 -7.76
C LYS A 60 -16.30 -1.19 -6.28
N LEU A 61 -15.53 -2.14 -5.76
CA LEU A 61 -15.08 -2.08 -4.37
C LEU A 61 -13.80 -1.24 -4.28
N PRO A 62 -13.70 -0.35 -3.27
CA PRO A 62 -12.42 0.24 -2.92
C PRO A 62 -11.40 -0.86 -2.60
N TYR A 63 -10.16 -0.65 -3.00
CA TYR A 63 -9.09 -1.61 -2.78
C TYR A 63 -7.77 -0.92 -2.44
N ILE A 64 -6.82 -1.74 -2.02
CA ILE A 64 -5.41 -1.40 -1.92
C ILE A 64 -4.61 -2.70 -2.05
N GLU A 65 -3.46 -2.64 -2.71
CA GLU A 65 -2.44 -3.67 -2.61
C GLU A 65 -1.23 -3.12 -1.87
N ILE A 66 -0.74 -3.88 -0.89
CA ILE A 66 0.32 -3.46 0.03
C ILE A 66 1.47 -4.45 -0.07
N GLU A 67 2.63 -3.95 -0.46
CA GLU A 67 3.87 -4.70 -0.46
C GLU A 67 4.72 -4.29 0.75
N VAL A 68 5.21 -5.26 1.51
CA VAL A 68 6.10 -5.00 2.67
C VAL A 68 7.43 -5.68 2.42
N ARG A 69 8.53 -4.93 2.51
CA ARG A 69 9.86 -5.48 2.27
C ARG A 69 10.18 -6.56 3.31
N GLN A 70 10.65 -7.72 2.84
CA GLN A 70 10.75 -8.94 3.66
C GLN A 70 11.59 -8.78 4.94
N ASP A 71 12.64 -7.97 4.93
CA ASP A 71 13.48 -7.70 6.12
C ASP A 71 12.71 -6.98 7.23
N ARG A 72 11.73 -6.15 6.88
CA ARG A 72 10.85 -5.44 7.83
C ARG A 72 9.99 -6.39 8.66
N ILE A 73 9.75 -7.60 8.18
CA ILE A 73 8.92 -8.62 8.83
C ILE A 73 9.72 -9.89 9.18
N SER A 74 11.03 -9.77 9.30
CA SER A 74 11.94 -10.91 9.57
C SER A 74 11.88 -11.42 11.02
N ASN A 75 11.27 -10.67 11.94
CA ASN A 75 11.13 -11.01 13.36
C ASN A 75 9.86 -10.41 13.96
N SER A 76 9.50 -10.82 15.17
CA SER A 76 8.27 -10.38 15.84
C SER A 76 8.18 -8.88 16.03
N ALA A 77 9.27 -8.21 16.43
CA ALA A 77 9.24 -6.75 16.64
C ALA A 77 8.99 -5.99 15.33
N GLY A 78 9.57 -6.44 14.22
CA GLY A 78 9.31 -5.85 12.91
C GLY A 78 7.88 -6.11 12.41
N ILE A 79 7.34 -7.31 12.67
CA ILE A 79 5.93 -7.63 12.36
C ILE A 79 5.00 -6.72 13.17
N ASP A 80 5.25 -6.56 14.48
CA ASP A 80 4.44 -5.71 15.36
C ASP A 80 4.48 -4.25 14.88
N GLU A 81 5.67 -3.72 14.57
CA GLU A 81 5.84 -2.36 14.02
C GLU A 81 5.05 -2.14 12.73
N MET A 82 5.14 -3.09 11.77
CA MET A 82 4.41 -2.98 10.51
C MET A 82 2.89 -3.16 10.69
N ALA A 83 2.46 -4.06 11.56
CA ALA A 83 1.05 -4.29 11.84
C ALA A 83 0.39 -3.06 12.50
N ASP A 84 1.06 -2.44 13.47
CA ASP A 84 0.58 -1.22 14.12
C ASP A 84 0.52 -0.05 13.13
N LEU A 85 1.60 0.17 12.37
CA LEU A 85 1.66 1.23 11.36
C LEU A 85 0.57 1.08 10.30
N LEU A 86 0.46 -0.09 9.67
CA LEU A 86 -0.50 -0.34 8.60
C LEU A 86 -1.91 -0.35 9.16
N GLY A 87 -2.14 -1.01 10.30
CA GLY A 87 -3.44 -1.11 10.94
C GLY A 87 -4.01 0.27 11.31
N ASP A 88 -3.21 1.15 11.90
CA ASP A 88 -3.64 2.49 12.26
C ASP A 88 -3.86 3.36 11.03
N THR A 89 -3.02 3.21 10.00
CA THR A 89 -3.17 3.97 8.76
C THR A 89 -4.42 3.56 7.98
N LEU A 90 -4.71 2.27 7.88
CA LEU A 90 -5.91 1.74 7.23
C LEU A 90 -7.18 2.21 7.94
N LYS A 91 -7.20 2.17 9.28
CA LYS A 91 -8.35 2.69 10.07
C LYS A 91 -8.54 4.19 9.84
N ALA A 92 -7.47 4.97 9.84
CA ALA A 92 -7.53 6.40 9.59
C ALA A 92 -8.04 6.71 8.17
N ALA A 93 -7.61 5.95 7.16
CA ALA A 93 -8.08 6.11 5.78
C ALA A 93 -9.56 5.77 5.62
N ILE A 94 -10.08 4.76 6.34
CA ILE A 94 -11.53 4.43 6.35
C ILE A 94 -12.36 5.52 7.01
N GLN A 95 -11.82 6.18 8.03
CA GLN A 95 -12.52 7.23 8.81
C GLN A 95 -12.43 8.63 8.18
N GLY A 96 -11.46 8.86 7.30
CA GLY A 96 -11.27 10.12 6.59
C GLY A 96 -12.26 10.29 5.43
N GLU A 97 -12.43 11.54 4.99
CA GLU A 97 -13.13 11.81 3.72
C GLU A 97 -12.36 11.16 2.55
N PRO A 98 -13.05 10.61 1.53
CA PRO A 98 -12.39 9.98 0.39
C PRO A 98 -11.40 10.92 -0.28
N TYR A 99 -10.21 10.41 -0.65
CA TYR A 99 -9.25 11.14 -1.47
C TYR A 99 -9.95 11.68 -2.72
N SER A 100 -10.07 13.01 -2.83
CA SER A 100 -10.57 13.68 -4.02
C SER A 100 -9.37 14.12 -4.84
N SER A 101 -9.14 13.47 -5.98
CA SER A 101 -8.19 13.95 -6.98
C SER A 101 -8.64 15.36 -7.41
N GLN A 102 -7.82 16.37 -7.10
CA GLN A 102 -7.98 17.71 -7.69
C GLN A 102 -7.64 17.70 -9.17
#